data_AF-A0A2E0XEV3-F1
#
_entry.id   AF-A0A2E0XEV3-F1
#
_cell.length_a   1.000
_cell.length_b   1.000
_cell.length_c   1.000
_cell.angle_alpha   90.00
_cell.angle_beta   90.00
_cell.angle_gamma   90.00
#
_symmetry.space_group_name_H-M   'P 1'
#
loop_
_entity.id
_entity.type
_entity.pdbx_description
1 polymer ?
#
loop_
_entity_poly.entity_id
_entity_poly.type
_entity_poly.pdbx_seq_one_letter_code
_entity_poly.pdbx_strand_id
1 'polypeptide(L)'
;MMYKRGSDAFFINHSHAWNPKGICWMIKSGGKWFTKGKGKSCSQDLDWKKGETHHIVTSWGPKGQQLWLDGKLVGQAPGHKTGTTKMDKNLWIGNIENEKGSTLPSQWIQDELYIFDTQLEKAKVTDLMKSNVTAVDPSHDKLSLTWGMIKLKK
;
A
#
# COMPACT_ATOMS: atom_id res chain seq x y z
N MET A 1 16.14 -9.25 5.38
CA MET A 1 15.80 -10.56 4.80
C MET A 1 15.35 -10.32 3.34
N MET A 2 15.46 -11.28 2.41
CA MET A 2 15.40 -11.01 0.95
C MET A 2 14.10 -11.52 0.31
N TYR A 3 13.44 -10.70 -0.54
CA TYR A 3 12.36 -11.18 -1.43
C TYR A 3 12.97 -12.03 -2.56
N LYS A 4 12.47 -13.26 -2.76
CA LYS A 4 12.85 -14.14 -3.88
C LYS A 4 11.85 -14.01 -5.02
N ARG A 5 12.33 -13.88 -6.27
CA ARG A 5 11.45 -13.96 -7.45
C ARG A 5 10.64 -15.25 -7.49
N GLY A 6 9.32 -15.12 -7.66
CA GLY A 6 8.41 -16.24 -7.94
C GLY A 6 7.15 -16.25 -7.07
N SER A 7 7.16 -15.54 -5.95
CA SER A 7 5.96 -15.26 -5.15
C SER A 7 5.18 -14.07 -5.69
N ASP A 8 3.87 -14.11 -5.49
CA ASP A 8 2.98 -12.98 -5.74
C ASP A 8 3.15 -11.93 -4.66
N ALA A 9 2.81 -10.68 -4.97
CA ALA A 9 3.11 -9.55 -4.11
C ALA A 9 2.12 -8.41 -4.32
N PHE A 10 1.84 -7.68 -3.25
CA PHE A 10 1.28 -6.34 -3.29
C PHE A 10 2.44 -5.35 -3.18
N PHE A 11 2.49 -4.36 -4.06
CA PHE A 11 3.60 -3.42 -4.11
C PHE A 11 3.09 -2.00 -4.28
N ILE A 12 3.41 -1.13 -3.33
CA ILE A 12 3.22 0.31 -3.42
C ILE A 12 4.58 0.91 -3.73
N ASN A 13 4.69 1.63 -4.84
CA ASN A 13 5.95 2.23 -5.28
C ASN A 13 5.81 3.74 -5.43
N HIS A 14 6.77 4.46 -4.87
CA HIS A 14 7.05 5.85 -5.21
C HIS A 14 8.11 5.85 -6.30
N SER A 15 7.86 6.54 -7.42
CA SER A 15 8.81 6.61 -8.53
C SER A 15 9.11 5.26 -9.19
N HIS A 16 8.17 4.76 -10.00
CA HIS A 16 8.47 3.70 -10.97
C HIS A 16 8.73 4.32 -12.34
N ALA A 17 9.40 3.63 -13.27
CA ALA A 17 9.68 4.10 -14.64
C ALA A 17 8.43 4.54 -15.45
N TRP A 18 7.22 4.26 -14.95
CA TRP A 18 5.95 4.66 -15.57
C TRP A 18 5.42 6.00 -15.06
N ASN A 19 5.74 6.37 -13.82
CA ASN A 19 5.55 7.71 -13.29
C ASN A 19 6.61 7.94 -12.18
N PRO A 20 7.72 8.63 -12.48
CA PRO A 20 8.79 8.89 -11.52
C PRO A 20 8.39 9.90 -10.44
N LYS A 21 7.31 10.68 -10.64
CA LYS A 21 6.85 11.71 -9.69
C LYS A 21 5.54 11.34 -8.99
N GLY A 22 4.88 10.27 -9.43
CA GLY A 22 3.64 9.78 -8.84
C GLY A 22 3.84 8.63 -7.85
N ILE A 23 2.71 8.13 -7.38
CA ILE A 23 2.60 6.89 -6.61
C ILE A 23 1.83 5.87 -7.42
N CYS A 24 2.31 4.63 -7.42
CA CYS A 24 1.71 3.52 -8.13
C CYS A 24 1.50 2.34 -7.19
N TRP A 25 0.38 1.66 -7.39
CA TRP A 25 0.12 0.39 -6.76
C TRP A 25 0.02 -0.74 -7.79
N MET A 26 0.63 -1.88 -7.45
CA MET A 26 0.78 -3.04 -8.31
C MET A 26 0.43 -4.31 -7.53
N ILE A 27 -0.16 -5.27 -8.24
CA ILE A 27 -0.29 -6.65 -7.78
C ILE A 27 0.48 -7.52 -8.78
N LYS A 28 1.30 -8.42 -8.27
CA LYS A 28 1.90 -9.52 -9.04
C LYS A 28 1.03 -10.75 -8.81
N SER A 29 0.59 -11.39 -9.89
CA SER A 29 -0.27 -12.58 -9.82
C SER A 29 0.25 -13.66 -10.75
N GLY A 30 0.37 -14.88 -10.25
CA GLY A 30 0.96 -16.00 -10.99
C GLY A 30 2.41 -15.73 -11.44
N GLY A 31 3.18 -14.97 -10.65
CA GLY A 31 4.55 -14.57 -10.99
C GLY A 31 4.65 -13.49 -12.08
N LYS A 32 3.53 -13.01 -12.62
CA LYS A 32 3.49 -11.96 -13.65
C LYS A 32 3.04 -10.64 -13.04
N TRP A 33 3.84 -9.60 -13.25
CA TRP A 33 3.35 -8.23 -13.08
C TRP A 33 2.29 -7.97 -14.14
N PHE A 34 1.19 -7.32 -13.78
CA PHE A 34 0.20 -6.88 -14.76
C PHE A 34 0.79 -5.74 -15.61
N THR A 35 1.51 -6.08 -16.68
CA THR A 35 2.26 -5.14 -17.52
C THR A 35 1.63 -4.90 -18.89
N LYS A 36 0.69 -5.76 -19.35
CA LYS A 36 0.14 -5.72 -20.72
C LYS A 36 -1.30 -5.22 -20.85
N GLY A 37 -1.77 -4.37 -19.95
CA GLY A 37 -3.10 -3.75 -20.08
C GLY A 37 -3.24 -2.49 -19.26
N LYS A 38 -4.35 -1.76 -19.48
CA LYS A 38 -4.85 -0.59 -18.73
C LYS A 38 -5.12 -0.94 -17.25
N GLY A 39 -4.08 -1.36 -16.54
CA GLY A 39 -4.13 -2.06 -15.26
C GLY A 39 -3.20 -1.48 -14.19
N LYS A 40 -2.79 -0.22 -14.36
CA LYS A 40 -1.94 0.50 -13.41
C LYS A 40 -2.81 1.42 -12.57
N SER A 41 -2.81 1.22 -11.26
CA SER A 41 -3.37 2.20 -10.34
C SER A 41 -2.28 3.19 -9.97
N CYS A 42 -2.05 4.19 -10.83
CA CYS A 42 -1.04 5.23 -10.62
C CYS A 42 -1.70 6.61 -10.58
N SER A 43 -1.17 7.50 -9.73
CA SER A 43 -1.50 8.92 -9.75
C SER A 43 -0.92 9.63 -10.98
N GLN A 44 -1.43 10.83 -11.24
CA GLN A 44 -0.67 11.86 -11.97
C GLN A 44 0.60 12.24 -11.19
N ASP A 45 1.44 13.09 -11.79
CA ASP A 45 2.62 13.64 -11.11
C ASP A 45 2.20 14.38 -9.84
N LEU A 46 2.96 14.16 -8.77
CA LEU A 46 2.77 14.80 -7.47
C LEU A 46 4.03 15.60 -7.12
N ASP A 47 3.84 16.65 -6.34
CA ASP A 47 4.90 17.53 -5.86
C ASP A 47 5.19 17.25 -4.38
N TRP A 48 5.79 16.09 -4.11
CA TRP A 48 6.10 15.64 -2.75
C TRP A 48 7.03 16.61 -2.03
N LYS A 49 6.65 17.07 -0.84
CA LYS A 49 7.55 17.85 0.03
C LYS A 49 8.10 16.99 1.16
N LYS A 50 9.38 17.22 1.47
CA LYS A 50 10.05 16.58 2.59
C LYS A 50 9.31 16.92 3.89
N GLY A 51 8.92 15.90 4.64
CA GLY A 51 8.22 16.05 5.92
C GLY A 51 6.69 16.10 5.82
N GLU A 52 6.12 16.08 4.62
CA GLU A 52 4.67 15.92 4.46
C GLU A 52 4.21 14.53 4.90
N THR A 53 3.02 14.49 5.51
CA THR A 53 2.33 13.26 5.87
C THR A 53 1.17 13.07 4.92
N HIS A 54 1.07 11.89 4.32
CA HIS A 54 -0.02 11.55 3.41
C HIS A 54 -0.72 10.27 3.86
N HIS A 55 -2.03 10.22 3.69
CA HIS A 55 -2.82 9.02 3.91
C HIS A 55 -2.96 8.26 2.59
N ILE A 56 -2.37 7.07 2.51
CA ILE A 56 -2.37 6.23 1.32
C ILE A 56 -3.27 5.02 1.58
N VAL A 57 -4.25 4.80 0.71
CA VAL A 57 -5.03 3.56 0.70
C VAL A 57 -4.85 2.87 -0.65
N THR A 58 -4.70 1.56 -0.61
CA THR A 58 -4.80 0.70 -1.78
C THR A 58 -5.83 -0.38 -1.52
N SER A 59 -6.67 -0.66 -2.50
CA SER A 59 -7.75 -1.64 -2.32
C SER A 59 -8.19 -2.23 -3.65
N TRP A 60 -8.45 -3.53 -3.66
CA TRP A 60 -8.84 -4.30 -4.84
C TRP A 60 -10.04 -5.17 -4.53
N GLY A 61 -10.78 -5.50 -5.57
CA GLY A 61 -11.91 -6.42 -5.49
C GLY A 61 -12.78 -6.32 -6.74
N PRO A 62 -14.12 -6.45 -6.60
CA PRO A 62 -15.06 -6.43 -7.73
C PRO A 62 -14.97 -5.18 -8.63
N LYS A 63 -14.52 -4.03 -8.10
CA LYS A 63 -14.34 -2.79 -8.86
C LYS A 63 -12.95 -2.62 -9.47
N GLY A 64 -12.10 -3.63 -9.33
CA GLY A 64 -10.70 -3.58 -9.73
C GLY A 64 -9.84 -2.89 -8.69
N GLN A 65 -8.60 -2.55 -9.06
CA GLN A 65 -7.69 -1.82 -8.17
C GLN A 65 -8.06 -0.34 -8.08
N GLN A 66 -7.92 0.22 -6.89
CA GLN A 66 -8.07 1.63 -6.58
C GLN A 66 -6.93 2.08 -5.65
N LEU A 67 -6.44 3.29 -5.89
CA LEU A 67 -5.39 3.95 -5.12
C LEU A 67 -5.92 5.32 -4.70
N TRP A 68 -5.92 5.57 -3.40
CA TRP A 68 -6.33 6.84 -2.82
C TRP A 68 -5.16 7.51 -2.12
N LEU A 69 -5.08 8.82 -2.30
CA LEU A 69 -4.15 9.71 -1.62
C LEU A 69 -4.99 10.81 -0.97
N ASP A 70 -4.84 10.99 0.34
CA ASP A 70 -5.53 12.01 1.13
C ASP A 70 -7.05 12.02 0.88
N GLY A 71 -7.63 10.82 0.86
CA GLY A 71 -9.07 10.58 0.66
C GLY A 71 -9.56 10.71 -0.79
N LYS A 72 -8.69 11.10 -1.73
CA LYS A 72 -9.03 11.26 -3.16
C LYS A 72 -8.59 10.04 -3.95
N LEU A 73 -9.45 9.55 -4.85
CA LEU A 73 -9.08 8.50 -5.80
C LEU A 73 -8.11 9.07 -6.83
N VAL A 74 -6.85 8.66 -6.79
CA VAL A 74 -5.79 9.17 -7.69
C VAL A 74 -5.35 8.15 -8.72
N GLY A 75 -5.60 6.86 -8.49
CA GLY A 75 -5.32 5.79 -9.46
C GLY A 75 -6.42 4.74 -9.46
N GLN A 76 -6.66 4.13 -10.63
CA GLN A 76 -7.57 3.00 -10.75
C GLN A 76 -7.21 2.08 -11.91
N ALA A 77 -7.52 0.80 -11.73
CA ALA A 77 -7.41 -0.22 -12.76
C ALA A 77 -8.63 -1.17 -12.69
N PRO A 78 -9.75 -0.80 -13.34
CA PRO A 78 -11.03 -1.52 -13.23
C PRO A 78 -10.98 -2.97 -13.74
N GLY A 79 -10.10 -3.25 -14.70
CA GLY A 79 -9.90 -4.60 -15.26
C GLY A 79 -9.13 -5.55 -14.34
N HIS A 80 -8.57 -5.04 -13.23
CA HIS A 80 -7.69 -5.80 -12.35
C HIS A 80 -8.42 -6.23 -11.07
N LYS A 81 -9.23 -7.29 -11.20
CA LYS A 81 -10.10 -7.79 -10.12
C LYS A 81 -9.54 -9.00 -9.37
N THR A 82 -8.50 -9.63 -9.91
CA THR A 82 -7.87 -10.82 -9.32
C THR A 82 -6.69 -10.42 -8.46
N GLY A 83 -6.62 -10.97 -7.25
CA GLY A 83 -5.50 -10.76 -6.34
C GLY A 83 -4.30 -11.67 -6.64
N THR A 84 -3.47 -11.84 -5.62
CA THR A 84 -2.36 -12.78 -5.57
C THR A 84 -2.86 -14.23 -5.54
N THR A 85 -2.27 -15.11 -6.35
CA THR A 85 -2.50 -16.56 -6.38
C THR A 85 -1.51 -17.37 -5.54
N LYS A 86 -0.32 -16.80 -5.25
CA LYS A 86 0.77 -17.44 -4.49
C LYS A 86 1.38 -16.47 -3.50
N MET A 87 0.71 -16.27 -2.36
CA MET A 87 1.23 -15.40 -1.30
C MET A 87 2.47 -15.99 -0.64
N ASP A 88 3.45 -15.13 -0.41
CA ASP A 88 4.58 -15.46 0.46
C ASP A 88 4.09 -15.62 1.92
N LYS A 89 4.86 -16.32 2.75
CA LYS A 89 4.55 -16.49 4.19
C LYS A 89 4.77 -15.20 4.99
N ASN A 90 5.44 -14.22 4.40
CA ASN A 90 5.88 -13.01 5.07
C ASN A 90 5.22 -11.77 4.44
N LEU A 91 4.77 -10.84 5.28
CA LEU A 91 4.42 -9.48 4.87
C LEU A 91 5.66 -8.59 5.02
N TRP A 92 5.92 -7.78 3.99
CA TRP A 92 7.06 -6.89 3.95
C TRP A 92 6.59 -5.47 3.72
N ILE A 93 7.08 -4.54 4.52
CA ILE A 93 6.72 -3.13 4.53
C ILE A 93 8.01 -2.33 4.35
N GLY A 94 8.04 -1.37 3.42
CA GLY A 94 9.26 -0.62 3.09
C GLY A 94 10.39 -1.48 2.47
N ASN A 95 10.07 -2.53 1.71
CA ASN A 95 11.07 -3.45 1.18
C ASN A 95 11.64 -3.00 -0.18
N ILE A 96 12.87 -3.45 -0.48
CA ILE A 96 13.58 -3.22 -1.74
C ILE A 96 13.64 -4.54 -2.53
N GLU A 97 13.33 -4.50 -3.83
CA GLU A 97 13.58 -5.64 -4.73
C GLU A 97 15.09 -5.76 -5.04
N ASN A 98 15.79 -6.64 -4.33
CA ASN A 98 17.25 -6.77 -4.46
C ASN A 98 17.73 -7.35 -5.79
N GLU A 99 16.96 -8.22 -6.44
CA GLU A 99 17.44 -9.02 -7.59
C GLU A 99 17.67 -8.22 -8.90
N LYS A 100 17.27 -6.95 -8.95
CA LYS A 100 17.48 -6.07 -10.11
C LYS A 100 18.30 -4.82 -9.82
N GLY A 101 18.96 -4.76 -8.65
CA GLY A 101 19.67 -3.55 -8.24
C GLY A 101 18.73 -2.37 -8.06
N SER A 102 17.55 -2.59 -7.45
CA SER A 102 16.63 -1.50 -7.13
C SER A 102 17.32 -0.53 -6.17
N THR A 103 17.46 0.72 -6.59
CA THR A 103 18.19 1.79 -5.89
C THR A 103 17.30 2.61 -4.96
N LEU A 104 16.12 2.12 -4.62
CA LEU A 104 15.16 2.86 -3.80
C LEU A 104 15.27 2.43 -2.32
N PRO A 105 16.13 3.04 -1.50
CA PRO A 105 15.90 2.99 -0.07
C PRO A 105 14.56 3.66 0.20
N SER A 106 13.66 2.96 0.90
CA SER A 106 12.46 3.52 1.46
C SER A 106 12.83 4.58 2.52
N GLN A 107 13.06 5.82 2.10
CA GLN A 107 13.33 6.96 2.98
C GLN A 107 12.03 7.62 3.47
N TRP A 108 11.07 6.81 3.91
CA TRP A 108 9.78 7.29 4.39
C TRP A 108 9.47 6.65 5.75
N ILE A 109 8.68 7.36 6.54
CA ILE A 109 8.16 6.89 7.81
C ILE A 109 6.74 6.38 7.55
N GLN A 110 6.44 5.20 8.05
CA GLN A 110 5.10 4.63 8.02
C GLN A 110 4.53 4.65 9.42
N ASP A 111 3.29 5.12 9.52
CA ASP A 111 2.52 5.17 10.76
C ASP A 111 1.16 4.53 10.47
N GLU A 112 0.62 3.79 11.45
CA GLU A 112 -0.74 3.26 11.44
C GLU A 112 -1.12 2.40 10.20
N LEU A 113 -0.57 1.16 10.10
CA LEU A 113 -0.93 0.23 9.03
C LEU A 113 -2.19 -0.59 9.36
N TYR A 114 -3.16 -0.54 8.45
CA TYR A 114 -4.37 -1.37 8.48
C TYR A 114 -4.42 -2.34 7.30
N ILE A 115 -4.95 -3.55 7.53
CA ILE A 115 -5.22 -4.54 6.48
C ILE A 115 -6.67 -5.00 6.63
N PHE A 116 -7.40 -5.01 5.50
CA PHE A 116 -8.80 -5.39 5.43
C PHE A 116 -8.96 -6.59 4.48
N ASP A 117 -9.98 -7.41 4.74
CA ASP A 117 -10.39 -8.54 3.91
C ASP A 117 -11.40 -8.14 2.81
N THR A 118 -11.73 -6.86 2.71
CA THR A 118 -12.74 -6.31 1.79
C THR A 118 -12.20 -5.15 0.97
N GLN A 119 -12.79 -4.95 -0.21
CA GLN A 119 -12.54 -3.76 -1.01
C GLN A 119 -13.13 -2.54 -0.31
N LEU A 120 -12.29 -1.55 0.00
CA LEU A 120 -12.69 -0.30 0.62
C LEU A 120 -13.27 0.65 -0.41
N GLU A 121 -14.30 1.37 0.02
CA GLU A 121 -14.98 2.39 -0.77
C GLU A 121 -14.66 3.79 -0.23
N LYS A 122 -14.93 4.82 -1.04
CA LYS A 122 -14.63 6.23 -0.72
C LYS A 122 -15.07 6.65 0.68
N ALA A 123 -16.26 6.25 1.12
CA ALA A 123 -16.78 6.57 2.46
C ALA A 123 -15.84 6.05 3.54
N LYS A 124 -15.53 4.75 3.52
CA LYS A 124 -14.64 4.12 4.51
C LYS A 124 -13.21 4.67 4.44
N VAL A 125 -12.69 4.96 3.25
CA VAL A 125 -11.38 5.62 3.07
C VAL A 125 -11.36 7.00 3.74
N THR A 126 -12.43 7.78 3.56
CA THR A 126 -12.57 9.11 4.17
C THR A 126 -12.69 9.00 5.69
N ASP A 127 -13.40 7.99 6.19
CA ASP A 127 -13.54 7.75 7.63
C ASP A 127 -12.21 7.37 8.27
N LEU A 128 -11.43 6.49 7.65
CA LEU A 128 -10.09 6.10 8.12
C LEU A 128 -9.13 7.30 8.16
N MET A 129 -9.19 8.19 7.16
CA MET A 129 -8.36 9.40 7.16
C MET A 129 -8.73 10.36 8.31
N LYS A 130 -9.99 10.36 8.74
CA LYS A 130 -10.49 11.19 9.84
C LYS A 130 -10.40 10.52 11.20
N SER A 131 -10.18 9.21 11.25
CA SER A 131 -10.08 8.49 12.51
C SER A 131 -8.83 8.92 13.25
N ASN A 132 -8.97 9.11 14.56
CA ASN A 132 -7.82 9.24 15.45
C ASN A 132 -7.07 7.90 15.51
N VAL A 133 -5.85 7.94 16.03
CA VAL A 133 -5.08 6.73 16.40
C VAL A 133 -6.03 5.74 17.07
N THR A 134 -6.17 4.55 16.48
CA THR A 134 -7.07 3.53 17.03
C THR A 134 -6.51 3.15 18.40
N ALA A 135 -7.26 3.43 19.46
CA ALA A 135 -6.93 2.91 20.77
C ALA A 135 -6.89 1.38 20.65
N VAL A 136 -5.79 0.77 21.06
CA VAL A 136 -5.66 -0.68 21.05
C VAL A 136 -6.45 -1.18 22.24
N ASP A 137 -7.67 -1.64 22.00
CA ASP A 137 -8.44 -2.33 23.04
C ASP A 137 -7.86 -3.75 23.20
N PRO A 138 -7.25 -4.07 24.35
CA PRO A 138 -6.76 -5.41 24.58
C PRO A 138 -7.93 -6.39 24.61
N SER A 139 -7.86 -7.44 23.79
CA SER A 139 -8.80 -8.56 23.95
C SER A 139 -8.50 -9.23 25.28
N HIS A 140 -9.54 -9.47 26.09
CA HIS A 140 -9.40 -9.99 27.46
C HIS A 140 -8.57 -11.29 27.55
N ASP A 141 -8.54 -12.09 26.48
CA ASP A 141 -7.89 -13.41 26.46
C ASP A 141 -6.85 -13.56 25.33
N LYS A 142 -6.40 -12.47 24.71
CA LYS A 142 -5.37 -12.51 23.66
C LYS A 142 -4.29 -11.46 23.89
N LEU A 143 -3.06 -11.80 23.54
CA LEU A 143 -1.95 -10.84 23.50
C LEU A 143 -2.20 -9.84 22.36
N SER A 144 -2.61 -8.63 22.71
CA SER A 144 -2.65 -7.52 21.76
C SER A 144 -1.24 -6.98 21.52
N LEU A 145 -0.76 -7.12 20.29
CA LEU A 145 0.50 -6.53 19.84
C LEU A 145 0.19 -5.25 19.07
N THR A 146 0.71 -4.12 19.56
CA THR A 146 0.72 -2.84 18.83
C THR A 146 2.15 -2.36 18.66
N TRP A 147 2.42 -1.70 17.54
CA TRP A 147 3.65 -0.98 17.28
C TRP A 147 3.27 0.46 17.01
N GLY A 148 3.72 1.39 17.85
CA GLY A 148 3.45 2.82 17.68
C GLY A 148 4.39 3.65 18.55
N MET A 149 4.72 4.87 18.12
CA MET A 149 5.37 5.83 19.00
C MET A 149 4.34 6.41 19.96
N ILE A 150 4.64 6.36 21.27
CA ILE A 150 3.90 7.13 22.26
C ILE A 150 4.12 8.61 21.94
N LYS A 151 3.09 9.29 21.43
CA LYS A 151 3.10 10.76 21.34
C LYS A 151 3.13 11.32 22.75
N LEU A 152 4.31 11.69 23.24
CA LEU A 152 4.44 12.44 24.47
C LEU A 152 3.82 13.82 24.23
N LYS A 153 2.87 14.21 25.09
CA LYS A 153 2.31 15.57 25.08
C LYS A 153 3.46 16.56 25.33
N LYS A 154 3.56 17.58 24.48
CA LYS A 154 4.29 18.80 24.83
C LYS A 154 3.45 19.64 25.78
#